data_AF-A0A944V9S3-F1
#
_entry.id   AF-A0A944V9S3-F1
#
_cell.length_a   1.000
_cell.length_b   1.000
_cell.length_c   1.000
_cell.angle_alpha   90.00
_cell.angle_beta   90.00
_cell.angle_gamma   90.00
#
_symmetry.space_group_name_H-M   'P 1'
#
loop_
_entity.id
_entity.type
_entity.pdbx_description
1 polymer ?
#
loop_
_entity_poly.entity_id
_entity_poly.type
_entity_poly.pdbx_seq_one_letter_code
_entity_poly.pdbx_strand_id
1 'polypeptide(L)'
;PDFPELSLESRRQWLYFGVFPNAVIYFYPEKAGYYMSLPCSPGTTRVIGREYGLPGASRAVRAAQYLSSRIDKMTYLEDNALVQWLQEAARTSVFPLDNLSDIEAGVLRFHQRLKKEIPVMSLVHPPAPGTLAAANQAMRSGAARA
;
A
#
# COMPACT_ATOMS: atom_id res chain seq x y z
N PRO A 1 15.16 8.63 22.58
CA PRO A 1 15.52 10.03 22.87
C PRO A 1 14.23 10.79 23.18
N ASP A 2 14.30 11.91 23.90
CA ASP A 2 13.16 12.81 24.02
C ASP A 2 13.17 13.80 22.84
N PHE A 3 11.98 14.20 22.39
CA PHE A 3 11.77 15.14 21.27
C PHE A 3 10.97 16.33 21.79
N PRO A 4 11.60 17.26 22.53
CA PRO A 4 10.91 18.34 23.25
C PRO A 4 10.08 19.26 22.34
N GLU A 5 10.47 19.38 21.07
CA GLU A 5 9.79 20.13 20.02
C GLU A 5 8.43 19.54 19.61
N LEU A 6 8.18 18.27 19.93
CA LEU A 6 6.91 17.60 19.67
C LEU A 6 5.99 17.69 20.89
N SER A 7 4.68 17.67 20.63
CA SER A 7 3.68 17.50 21.69
C SER A 7 3.92 16.18 22.43
N LEU A 8 3.51 16.10 23.70
CA LEU A 8 3.71 14.89 24.51
C LEU A 8 3.15 13.63 23.84
N GLU A 9 2.00 13.77 23.18
CA GLU A 9 1.36 12.69 22.43
C GLU A 9 2.20 12.26 21.22
N SER A 10 2.63 13.21 20.39
CA SER A 10 3.36 12.91 19.15
C SER A 10 4.75 12.32 19.37
N ARG A 11 5.35 12.50 20.55
CA ARG A 11 6.64 11.87 20.92
C ARG A 11 6.61 10.34 20.95
N ARG A 12 5.41 9.73 20.99
CA ARG A 12 5.21 8.27 21.09
C ARG A 12 4.36 7.71 19.96
N GLN A 13 4.16 8.47 18.88
CA GLN A 13 3.30 8.08 17.76
C GLN A 13 4.09 7.85 16.49
N TRP A 14 3.72 6.80 15.75
CA TRP A 14 4.08 6.61 14.36
C TRP A 14 2.85 6.87 13.51
N LEU A 15 2.98 7.78 12.55
CA LEU A 15 1.88 8.24 11.71
C LEU A 15 2.11 7.77 10.28
N TYR A 16 1.06 7.26 9.64
CA TYR A 16 1.06 6.85 8.24
C TYR A 16 -0.11 7.51 7.50
N PHE A 17 0.20 8.09 6.35
CA PHE A 17 -0.76 8.69 5.45
C PHE A 17 -0.75 7.94 4.13
N GLY A 18 -1.82 7.20 3.87
CA GLY A 18 -2.04 6.52 2.58
C GLY A 18 -2.49 7.51 1.51
N VAL A 19 -1.74 7.58 0.42
CA VAL A 19 -2.04 8.41 -0.76
C VAL A 19 -2.34 7.48 -1.93
N PHE A 20 -3.63 7.41 -2.27
CA PHE A 20 -4.09 6.62 -3.41
C PHE A 20 -3.44 7.08 -4.72
N PRO A 21 -3.00 6.17 -5.62
CA PRO A 21 -3.24 4.73 -5.56
C PRO A 21 -2.12 3.91 -4.92
N ASN A 22 -0.95 4.49 -4.65
CA ASN A 22 0.22 3.66 -4.44
C ASN A 22 1.34 4.26 -3.59
N ALA A 23 1.09 5.34 -2.87
CA ALA A 23 2.10 5.99 -2.03
C ALA A 23 1.69 6.01 -0.57
N VAL A 24 2.66 5.92 0.32
CA VAL A 24 2.49 6.15 1.76
C VAL A 24 3.56 7.12 2.21
N ILE A 25 3.16 8.13 2.97
CA ILE A 25 4.06 9.05 3.65
C ILE A 25 3.94 8.76 5.14
N TYR A 26 5.07 8.64 5.84
CA TYR A 26 5.06 8.35 7.27
C TYR A 26 5.97 9.28 8.05
N PHE A 27 5.61 9.47 9.32
CA PHE A 27 6.33 10.31 10.27
C PHE A 27 6.48 9.56 11.59
N TYR A 28 7.72 9.41 12.00
CA TYR A 28 8.10 8.98 13.34
C TYR A 28 8.75 10.17 14.06
N PRO A 29 8.88 10.14 15.39
CA PRO A 29 9.51 11.24 16.12
C PRO A 29 10.92 11.58 15.61
N GLU A 30 11.69 10.56 15.18
CA GLU A 30 13.09 10.69 14.77
C GLU A 30 13.31 10.82 13.26
N LYS A 31 12.32 10.51 12.41
CA LYS A 31 12.46 10.48 10.95
C LYS A 31 11.12 10.67 10.24
N ALA A 32 11.19 11.07 8.98
CA ALA A 32 10.08 10.98 8.05
C ALA A 32 10.49 10.13 6.84
N GLY A 33 9.53 9.59 6.13
CA GLY A 33 9.83 8.86 4.91
C GLY A 33 8.61 8.63 4.04
N TYR A 34 8.86 8.00 2.92
CA TYR A 34 7.79 7.53 2.05
C TYR A 34 8.17 6.20 1.42
N TYR A 35 7.16 5.46 1.00
CA TYR A 35 7.33 4.37 0.06
C TYR A 35 6.21 4.37 -0.97
N MET A 36 6.48 3.78 -2.13
CA MET A 36 5.54 3.63 -3.22
C MET A 36 5.60 2.23 -3.81
N SER A 37 4.43 1.69 -4.15
CA SER A 37 4.28 0.41 -4.84
C SER A 37 4.06 0.64 -6.33
N LEU A 38 5.02 0.24 -7.16
CA LEU A 38 4.99 0.43 -8.60
C LEU A 38 4.68 -0.90 -9.30
N PRO A 39 3.55 -1.03 -10.02
CA PRO A 39 3.26 -2.24 -10.78
C PRO A 39 4.28 -2.36 -11.92
N CYS A 40 4.94 -3.52 -12.02
CA CYS A 40 5.90 -3.81 -13.08
C CYS A 40 5.33 -4.82 -14.09
N SER A 41 4.57 -5.81 -13.60
CA SER A 41 3.90 -6.85 -14.38
C SER A 41 2.69 -7.38 -13.60
N PRO A 42 1.83 -8.25 -14.17
CA PRO A 42 0.66 -8.78 -13.47
C PRO A 42 0.94 -9.50 -12.15
N GLY A 43 2.17 -9.99 -11.93
CA GLY A 43 2.55 -10.69 -10.70
C GLY A 43 3.79 -10.09 -10.03
N THR A 44 4.16 -8.84 -10.36
CA THR A 44 5.37 -8.23 -9.81
C THR A 44 5.15 -6.75 -9.54
N THR A 45 5.45 -6.35 -8.30
CA THR A 45 5.43 -4.97 -7.83
C THR A 45 6.83 -4.62 -7.33
N ARG A 46 7.30 -3.43 -7.68
CA ARG A 46 8.53 -2.87 -7.11
C ARG A 46 8.16 -1.84 -6.06
N VAL A 47 8.66 -2.01 -4.84
CA VAL A 47 8.54 -1.01 -3.78
C VAL A 47 9.78 -0.12 -3.80
N ILE A 48 9.56 1.19 -3.91
CA ILE A 48 10.61 2.21 -3.79
C ILE A 48 10.33 3.08 -2.58
N GLY A 49 11.34 3.67 -1.96
CA GLY A 49 11.13 4.55 -0.83
C GLY A 49 12.40 5.26 -0.41
N ARG A 50 12.23 6.21 0.52
CA ARG A 50 13.35 6.92 1.14
C ARG A 50 12.99 7.43 2.53
N GLU A 51 14.01 7.44 3.37
CA GLU A 51 13.98 7.98 4.73
C GLU A 51 14.77 9.28 4.82
N TYR A 52 14.31 10.17 5.68
CA TYR A 52 14.88 11.49 5.93
C TYR A 52 14.94 11.74 7.44
N GLY A 53 16.07 12.24 7.89
CA GLY A 53 16.27 12.75 9.25
C GLY A 53 16.72 14.20 9.22
N LEU A 54 16.50 14.91 10.32
CA LEU A 54 17.01 16.28 10.46
C LEU A 54 18.55 16.30 10.52
N PRO A 55 19.20 17.33 9.94
CA PRO A 55 20.64 17.49 10.03
C PRO A 55 21.08 17.70 11.48
N GLY A 56 22.33 17.34 11.80
CA GLY A 56 22.89 17.56 13.14
C GLY A 56 22.32 16.66 14.24
N ALA A 57 21.61 15.58 13.89
CA ALA A 57 21.02 14.65 14.85
C ALA A 57 22.04 14.15 15.89
N SER A 58 21.63 14.09 17.16
CA SER A 58 22.47 13.54 18.23
C SER A 58 22.72 12.04 18.02
N ARG A 59 23.72 11.47 18.72
CA ARG A 59 23.99 10.02 18.66
C ARG A 59 22.76 9.21 19.09
N ALA A 60 21.99 9.67 20.06
CA ALA A 60 20.77 9.00 20.51
C ALA A 60 19.65 9.03 19.45
N VAL A 61 19.51 10.13 18.70
CA VAL A 61 18.55 10.22 17.58
C VAL A 61 18.95 9.31 16.43
N ARG A 62 20.24 9.28 16.05
CA ARG A 62 20.74 8.33 15.04
C ARG A 62 20.52 6.88 15.44
N ALA A 63 20.70 6.55 16.72
CA ALA A 63 20.40 5.21 17.22
C ALA A 63 18.90 4.88 17.12
N ALA A 64 18.02 5.83 17.46
CA ALA A 64 16.57 5.65 17.29
C ALA A 64 16.18 5.41 15.84
N GLN A 65 16.71 6.20 14.90
CA GLN A 65 16.48 6.04 13.45
C GLN A 65 16.91 4.66 12.97
N TYR A 66 18.10 4.21 13.37
CA TYR A 66 18.57 2.87 13.02
C TYR A 66 17.65 1.76 13.55
N LEU A 67 17.23 1.87 14.81
CA LEU A 67 16.37 0.85 15.43
C LEU A 67 14.96 0.83 14.83
N SER A 68 14.36 1.98 14.53
CA SER A 68 13.05 2.01 13.87
C SER A 68 13.12 1.50 12.44
N SER A 69 14.16 1.85 11.65
CA SER A 69 14.36 1.28 10.31
C SER A 69 14.58 -0.24 10.34
N ARG A 70 15.13 -0.79 11.44
CA ARG A 70 15.24 -2.25 11.63
C ARG A 70 13.89 -2.91 11.85
N ILE A 71 13.00 -2.27 12.61
CA ILE A 71 11.61 -2.72 12.78
C ILE A 71 10.90 -2.69 11.43
N ASP A 72 10.96 -1.56 10.71
CA ASP A 72 10.34 -1.41 9.38
C ASP A 72 10.79 -2.50 8.41
N LYS A 73 12.10 -2.82 8.41
CA LYS A 73 12.65 -3.88 7.56
C LYS A 73 12.11 -5.26 7.93
N MET A 74 11.92 -5.56 9.22
CA MET A 74 11.36 -6.84 9.66
C MET A 74 9.90 -6.96 9.24
N THR A 75 9.08 -5.95 9.54
CA THR A 75 7.67 -5.91 9.16
C THR A 75 7.49 -5.95 7.64
N TYR A 76 8.36 -5.27 6.88
CA TYR A 76 8.34 -5.36 5.41
C TYR A 76 8.55 -6.79 4.90
N LEU A 77 9.44 -7.57 5.53
CA LEU A 77 9.66 -8.96 5.12
C LEU A 77 8.44 -9.83 5.41
N GLU A 78 7.77 -9.61 6.54
CA GLU A 78 6.52 -10.28 6.91
C GLU A 78 5.40 -9.93 5.93
N ASP A 79 5.19 -8.64 5.65
CA ASP A 79 4.20 -8.16 4.68
C ASP A 79 4.47 -8.73 3.28
N ASN A 80 5.74 -8.75 2.85
CA ASN A 80 6.11 -9.30 1.55
C ASN A 80 5.81 -10.80 1.46
N ALA A 81 6.07 -11.57 2.52
CA ALA A 81 5.69 -12.99 2.55
C ALA A 81 4.17 -13.18 2.48
N LEU A 82 3.41 -12.38 3.23
CA LEU A 82 1.94 -12.42 3.19
C LEU A 82 1.40 -12.10 1.80
N VAL A 83 1.91 -11.07 1.13
CA VAL A 83 1.50 -10.71 -0.24
C VAL A 83 1.83 -11.82 -1.23
N GLN A 84 2.99 -12.47 -1.09
CA GLN A 84 3.36 -13.60 -1.96
C GLN A 84 2.40 -14.79 -1.78
N TRP A 85 2.06 -15.15 -0.54
CA TRP A 85 1.09 -16.22 -0.27
C TRP A 85 -0.30 -15.87 -0.79
N LEU A 86 -0.76 -14.62 -0.63
CA LEU A 86 -2.03 -14.17 -1.20
C LEU A 86 -2.03 -14.24 -2.73
N GLN A 87 -0.93 -13.86 -3.38
CA GLN A 87 -0.79 -13.95 -4.83
C GLN A 87 -0.84 -15.40 -5.33
N GLU A 88 -0.27 -16.35 -4.60
CA GLU A 88 -0.35 -17.78 -4.90
C GLU A 88 -1.76 -18.32 -4.66
N ALA A 89 -2.37 -17.98 -3.52
CA ALA A 89 -3.72 -18.40 -3.17
C ALA A 89 -4.76 -17.92 -4.19
N ALA A 90 -4.64 -16.67 -4.65
CA ALA A 90 -5.51 -16.08 -5.67
C ALA A 90 -5.47 -16.78 -7.05
N ARG A 91 -4.48 -17.66 -7.29
CA ARG A 91 -4.44 -18.50 -8.52
C ARG A 91 -5.25 -19.78 -8.40
N THR A 92 -5.75 -20.11 -7.21
CA THR A 92 -6.54 -21.32 -6.98
C THR A 92 -8.02 -21.07 -7.28
N SER A 93 -8.76 -22.13 -7.62
CA SER A 93 -10.21 -22.06 -7.89
C SER A 93 -11.07 -21.86 -6.64
N VAL A 94 -10.48 -21.95 -5.44
CA VAL A 94 -11.17 -21.91 -4.16
C VAL A 94 -10.91 -20.62 -3.38
N PHE A 95 -10.14 -19.68 -3.94
CA PHE A 95 -9.90 -18.41 -3.28
C PHE A 95 -11.19 -17.59 -3.19
N PRO A 96 -11.61 -17.17 -1.99
CA PRO A 96 -12.86 -16.44 -1.83
C PRO A 96 -12.74 -15.03 -2.40
N LEU A 97 -13.74 -14.59 -3.18
CA LEU A 97 -13.73 -13.28 -3.83
C LEU A 97 -14.25 -12.14 -2.92
N ASP A 98 -15.02 -12.47 -1.87
CA ASP A 98 -15.70 -11.51 -0.99
C ASP A 98 -15.57 -11.89 0.50
N ASN A 99 -14.34 -11.86 1.06
CA ASN A 99 -14.08 -12.31 2.44
C ASN A 99 -13.49 -11.23 3.37
N LEU A 100 -13.65 -9.95 3.07
CA LEU A 100 -13.13 -8.87 3.91
C LEU A 100 -13.95 -8.73 5.19
N SER A 101 -13.25 -8.54 6.31
CA SER A 101 -13.82 -8.25 7.63
C SER A 101 -14.11 -6.75 7.82
N ASP A 102 -14.87 -6.42 8.87
CA ASP A 102 -15.22 -5.02 9.19
C ASP A 102 -13.99 -4.14 9.51
N ILE A 103 -12.91 -4.73 10.04
CA ILE A 103 -11.66 -4.01 10.32
C ILE A 103 -10.86 -3.70 9.05
N GLU A 104 -11.20 -4.30 7.91
CA GLU A 104 -10.55 -4.11 6.62
C GLU A 104 -11.27 -3.09 5.73
N ALA A 105 -12.11 -2.23 6.31
CA ALA A 105 -12.85 -1.19 5.58
C ALA A 105 -11.94 -0.31 4.68
N GLY A 106 -10.68 -0.08 5.08
CA GLY A 106 -9.67 0.61 4.27
C GLY A 106 -9.31 -0.14 2.98
N VAL A 107 -9.12 -1.47 3.08
CA VAL A 107 -8.86 -2.35 1.94
C VAL A 107 -10.07 -2.38 1.01
N LEU A 108 -11.27 -2.57 1.57
CA LEU A 108 -12.51 -2.53 0.80
C LEU A 108 -12.64 -1.22 0.00
N ARG A 109 -12.43 -0.08 0.66
CA ARG A 109 -12.50 1.24 0.02
C ARG A 109 -11.45 1.41 -1.07
N PHE A 110 -10.24 0.89 -0.88
CA PHE A 110 -9.19 0.89 -1.88
C PHE A 110 -9.61 0.11 -3.14
N HIS A 111 -10.11 -1.12 -2.96
CA HIS A 111 -10.61 -1.96 -4.06
C HIS A 111 -11.79 -1.30 -4.79
N GLN A 112 -12.75 -0.73 -4.06
CA GLN A 112 -13.89 -0.02 -4.65
C GLN A 112 -13.44 1.18 -5.47
N ARG A 113 -12.45 1.96 -4.98
CA ARG A 113 -11.91 3.09 -5.73
C ARG A 113 -11.19 2.64 -6.99
N LEU A 114 -10.39 1.57 -6.92
CA LEU A 114 -9.77 0.97 -8.11
C LEU A 114 -10.82 0.52 -9.13
N LYS A 115 -11.86 -0.20 -8.73
CA LYS A 115 -12.95 -0.63 -9.61
C LYS A 115 -13.74 0.55 -10.20
N LYS A 116 -13.89 1.65 -9.47
CA LYS A 116 -14.50 2.89 -9.99
C LYS A 116 -13.62 3.53 -11.07
N GLU A 117 -12.32 3.64 -10.82
CA GLU A 117 -11.38 4.22 -11.78
C GLU A 117 -11.14 3.28 -12.97
N ILE A 118 -11.07 1.97 -12.76
CA ILE A 118 -10.80 0.96 -13.79
C ILE A 118 -11.92 -0.09 -13.76
N PRO A 119 -13.11 0.20 -14.34
CA PRO A 119 -14.27 -0.70 -14.28
C PRO A 119 -14.05 -2.14 -14.68
N VAL A 120 -13.14 -2.44 -15.61
CA VAL A 120 -12.82 -3.83 -15.98
C VAL A 120 -12.29 -4.67 -14.82
N MET A 121 -11.79 -4.05 -13.74
CA MET A 121 -11.41 -4.75 -12.51
C MET A 121 -12.60 -5.35 -11.75
N SER A 122 -13.83 -5.02 -12.15
CA SER A 122 -15.05 -5.63 -11.59
C SER A 122 -15.44 -6.93 -12.28
N LEU A 123 -14.80 -7.27 -13.41
CA LEU A 123 -15.07 -8.51 -14.13
C LEU A 123 -14.38 -9.68 -13.41
N VAL A 124 -15.10 -10.81 -13.30
CA VAL A 124 -14.54 -12.06 -12.76
C VAL A 124 -13.47 -12.64 -13.68
N HIS A 125 -13.66 -12.49 -14.99
CA HIS A 125 -12.72 -12.93 -16.00
C HIS A 125 -12.14 -11.76 -16.78
N PRO A 126 -10.84 -11.81 -17.13
CA PRO A 126 -10.23 -10.75 -17.93
C PRO A 126 -10.91 -10.66 -19.30
N PRO A 127 -11.01 -9.45 -19.88
CA PRO A 127 -11.51 -9.28 -21.25
C PRO A 127 -10.56 -9.97 -22.24
N ALA A 128 -11.04 -10.21 -23.47
CA ALA A 128 -10.24 -10.85 -24.52
C ALA A 128 -8.91 -10.10 -24.75
N PRO A 129 -7.81 -10.79 -25.05
CA PRO A 129 -6.52 -10.15 -25.31
C PRO A 129 -6.63 -8.99 -26.31
N GLY A 130 -5.99 -7.86 -26.01
CA GLY A 130 -6.05 -6.65 -26.85
C GLY A 130 -7.31 -5.78 -26.68
N THR A 131 -8.33 -6.23 -25.95
CA THR A 131 -9.61 -5.48 -25.82
C THR A 131 -9.75 -4.70 -24.51
N LEU A 132 -8.79 -4.78 -23.60
CA LEU A 132 -8.89 -4.24 -22.23
C LEU A 132 -9.29 -2.76 -22.19
N ALA A 133 -8.63 -1.91 -22.99
CA ALA A 133 -8.92 -0.48 -23.01
C ALA A 133 -10.34 -0.19 -23.52
N ALA A 134 -10.77 -0.87 -24.59
CA ALA A 134 -12.10 -0.72 -25.17
C ALA A 134 -13.20 -1.19 -24.21
N ALA A 135 -13.01 -2.37 -23.58
CA ALA A 135 -13.92 -2.89 -22.58
C ALA A 135 -14.06 -1.93 -21.38
N ASN A 136 -12.95 -1.37 -20.91
CA ASN A 136 -12.95 -0.40 -19.82
C ASN A 136 -13.68 0.90 -20.19
N GLN A 137 -13.50 1.39 -21.42
CA GLN A 137 -14.22 2.57 -21.91
C GLN A 137 -15.72 2.30 -22.03
N ALA A 138 -16.13 1.14 -22.57
CA ALA A 138 -17.55 0.77 -22.69
C ALA A 138 -18.24 0.64 -21.32
N MET A 139 -17.54 0.10 -20.32
CA MET A 139 -18.05 0.05 -18.94
C MET A 139 -18.13 1.45 -18.30
N ARG A 140 -17.16 2.32 -18.57
CA ARG A 140 -17.18 3.72 -18.09
C ARG A 140 -18.31 4.54 -18.71
N SER A 141 -18.63 4.34 -19.98
CA SER A 141 -19.70 5.06 -20.68
C SER A 141 -21.10 4.51 -20.43
N GLY A 142 -21.23 3.40 -19.69
CA GLY A 142 -22.52 2.73 -19.45
C GLY A 142 -22.99 1.86 -20.62
N ALA A 143 -22.23 1.77 -21.71
CA ALA A 143 -22.57 0.97 -22.89
C ALA A 143 -22.47 -0.55 -22.67
N ALA A 144 -21.81 -1.00 -21.58
CA ALA A 144 -21.66 -2.42 -21.24
C ALA A 144 -22.75 -2.97 -20.30
N ARG A 145 -23.80 -2.20 -19.98
CA ARG A 145 -25.01 -2.73 -19.31
C ARG A 145 -26.10 -3.00 -20.36
N ALA A 146 -25.92 -4.06 -21.14
CA ALA A 146 -26.95 -4.69 -21.96
C ALA A 146 -26.75 -6.20 -21.90
#